data_AF-A0A919Y9X7-F1
#
_entry.id   AF-A0A919Y9X7-F1
#
_cell.length_a   1.000
_cell.length_b   1.000
_cell.length_c   1.000
_cell.angle_alpha   90.00
_cell.angle_beta   90.00
_cell.angle_gamma   90.00
#
_symmetry.space_group_name_H-M   'P 1'
#
loop_
_entity.id
_entity.type
_entity.pdbx_description
1 polymer ?
#
loop_
_entity_poly.entity_id
_entity_poly.type
_entity_poly.pdbx_seq_one_letter_code
_entity_poly.pdbx_strand_id
1 'polypeptide(L)'
;MIKRRVLLTGATGGMGSHVLRELLKDTDKLDITLLVLDTETDRRALKDYENKEGLTIHWGDLTKEDDVYECIKNADIVLHVAALVSPVADYKPKLAMKVNYGSMRNIIHAIKEQGRMEEVKVVSIGTIAETGDRMPPIHWGRAGDPIKPSIYDYYAVSKIAAERLLIESGLKYWVSLRQTGIMGPAMSKIKDAIMFHNCLNNVLEYVSDRDSGRMLGNLCRLDYSGELSEGFWGHVYNIGGGESCRVDTYAMYKELYGAIGFKNLKYVINPKWYATRNFHGTYYLDSDKLEEHLHFRRDSMQYFYDSYLDSLGPVAPISRLVCKLPGGQKLMGSIMKKVFLKEARTEHGTVRFFEQNMEEKIDAYWGSKRAWEAIPSGINEFEHFQDWDRVIWIDHGYDENKPERELNLEDVKGAAQFRGGHCSSNEMNTGDWRGKLKFTCAFGHDFEASPRLVLEAGHWCPVCERESWNYAARAKVDPFFAQVWTPLNSPEEPEREYRKEVTELDV
;
A
#
# COMPACT_ATOMS: atom_id res chain seq x y z
N MET A 1 -15.08 -0.07 34.93
CA MET A 1 -15.19 -0.77 33.62
C MET A 1 -13.87 -1.48 33.38
N ILE A 2 -13.89 -2.70 32.84
CA ILE A 2 -12.67 -3.39 32.42
C ILE A 2 -12.11 -2.63 31.22
N LYS A 3 -10.85 -2.18 31.30
CA LYS A 3 -10.21 -1.47 30.19
C LYS A 3 -9.92 -2.45 29.04
N ARG A 4 -10.09 -2.02 27.80
CA ARG A 4 -9.72 -2.80 26.62
C ARG A 4 -8.20 -2.74 26.46
N ARG A 5 -7.54 -3.89 26.32
CA ARG A 5 -6.09 -3.95 26.21
C ARG A 5 -5.66 -3.91 24.74
N VAL A 6 -4.87 -2.91 24.37
CA VAL A 6 -4.49 -2.63 22.97
C VAL A 6 -2.98 -2.76 22.80
N LEU A 7 -2.55 -3.70 21.96
CA LEU A 7 -1.17 -3.77 21.50
C LEU A 7 -1.01 -2.92 20.25
N LEU A 8 -0.15 -1.89 20.28
CA LEU A 8 0.22 -1.10 19.12
C LEU A 8 1.68 -1.39 18.73
N THR A 9 1.86 -1.84 17.50
CA THR A 9 3.20 -1.96 16.88
C THR A 9 3.46 -0.77 15.97
N GLY A 10 4.72 -0.32 15.86
CA GLY A 10 5.08 0.77 14.96
C GLY A 10 4.71 2.17 15.45
N ALA A 11 4.54 2.34 16.77
CA ALA A 11 4.10 3.58 17.41
C ALA A 11 5.02 4.80 17.18
N THR A 12 6.29 4.58 16.82
CA THR A 12 7.27 5.62 16.52
C THR A 12 7.33 6.03 15.04
N GLY A 13 6.58 5.32 14.17
CA GLY A 13 6.48 5.63 12.75
C GLY A 13 5.56 6.80 12.43
N GLY A 14 5.53 7.19 11.15
CA GLY A 14 4.69 8.29 10.65
C GLY A 14 3.23 8.15 11.07
N MET A 15 2.53 7.13 10.56
CA MET A 15 1.14 6.82 10.96
C MET A 15 1.02 6.42 12.44
N GLY A 16 1.88 5.52 12.92
CA GLY A 16 1.77 4.96 14.28
C GLY A 16 1.86 6.00 15.39
N SER A 17 2.62 7.09 15.19
CA SER A 17 2.67 8.19 16.16
C SER A 17 1.34 8.95 16.28
N HIS A 18 0.58 9.05 15.18
CA HIS A 18 -0.76 9.62 15.20
C HIS A 18 -1.76 8.67 15.84
N VAL A 19 -1.63 7.35 15.60
CA VAL A 19 -2.44 6.33 16.28
C VAL A 19 -2.22 6.42 17.80
N LEU A 20 -0.97 6.45 18.26
CA LEU A 20 -0.66 6.59 19.69
C LEU A 20 -1.34 7.83 20.30
N ARG A 21 -1.24 9.00 19.64
CA ARG A 21 -1.91 10.23 20.12
C ARG A 21 -3.42 10.07 20.22
N GLU A 22 -4.05 9.32 19.31
CA GLU A 22 -5.48 9.07 19.35
C GLU A 22 -5.85 8.12 20.49
N LEU A 23 -5.11 7.02 20.69
CA LEU A 23 -5.37 6.07 21.78
C LEU A 23 -5.19 6.71 23.17
N LEU A 24 -4.21 7.61 23.31
CA LEU A 24 -3.91 8.27 24.58
C LEU A 24 -5.02 9.23 25.06
N LYS A 25 -6.02 9.53 24.23
CA LYS A 25 -7.21 10.29 24.65
C LYS A 25 -8.18 9.46 25.48
N ASP A 26 -8.03 8.14 25.47
CA ASP A 26 -8.98 7.17 26.03
C ASP A 26 -8.30 6.26 27.08
N THR A 27 -7.26 6.72 27.78
CA THR A 27 -6.53 5.89 28.78
C THR A 27 -7.36 5.51 30.00
N ASP A 28 -8.53 6.11 30.21
CA ASP A 28 -9.51 5.67 31.20
C ASP A 28 -10.28 4.41 30.74
N LYS A 29 -10.32 4.15 29.42
CA LYS A 29 -10.97 2.99 28.78
C LYS A 29 -9.99 1.97 28.22
N LEU A 30 -8.77 2.40 27.91
CA LEU A 30 -7.75 1.59 27.25
C LEU A 30 -6.56 1.34 28.17
N ASP A 31 -5.99 0.15 28.07
CA ASP A 31 -4.66 -0.18 28.56
C ASP A 31 -3.76 -0.48 27.36
N ILE A 32 -2.76 0.37 27.12
CA ILE A 32 -2.02 0.40 25.85
C ILE A 32 -0.64 -0.19 26.06
N THR A 33 -0.27 -1.19 25.27
CA THR A 33 1.09 -1.72 25.19
C THR A 33 1.71 -1.35 23.85
N LEU A 34 2.89 -0.74 23.86
CA LEU A 34 3.68 -0.49 22.65
C LEU A 34 4.75 -1.56 22.54
N LEU A 35 4.87 -2.22 21.39
CA LEU A 35 6.03 -3.04 21.05
C LEU A 35 6.91 -2.28 20.07
N VAL A 36 8.09 -1.86 20.54
CA VAL A 36 8.97 -0.91 19.86
C VAL A 36 10.43 -1.34 20.00
N LEU A 37 11.20 -1.18 18.92
CA LEU A 37 12.63 -1.50 18.92
C LEU A 37 13.39 -0.67 19.97
N ASP A 38 14.38 -1.29 20.60
CA ASP A 38 15.28 -0.62 21.54
C ASP A 38 16.39 0.13 20.80
N THR A 39 16.02 1.19 20.08
CA THR A 39 16.99 2.09 19.43
C THR A 39 17.03 3.45 20.10
N GLU A 40 18.14 4.17 19.95
CA GLU A 40 18.24 5.54 20.47
C GLU A 40 17.17 6.47 19.86
N THR A 41 16.84 6.29 18.58
CA THR A 41 15.80 7.05 17.89
C THR A 41 14.43 6.81 18.52
N ASP A 42 14.09 5.54 18.78
CA ASP A 42 12.81 5.16 19.37
C ASP A 42 12.69 5.62 20.82
N ARG A 43 13.76 5.48 21.62
CA ARG A 43 13.83 6.01 22.98
C ARG A 43 13.62 7.53 23.02
N ARG A 44 14.26 8.27 22.10
CA ARG A 44 14.04 9.72 21.99
C ARG A 44 12.60 10.05 21.59
N ALA A 45 12.01 9.29 20.67
CA ALA A 45 10.62 9.51 20.22
C ALA A 45 9.59 9.25 21.33
N LEU A 46 9.90 8.32 22.25
CA LEU A 46 8.99 7.90 23.33
C LEU A 46 9.29 8.50 24.70
N LYS A 47 10.35 9.31 24.83
CA LYS A 47 10.81 9.87 26.10
C LYS A 47 9.70 10.54 26.91
N ASP A 48 8.86 11.35 26.26
CA ASP A 48 7.79 12.11 26.93
C ASP A 48 6.58 11.23 27.32
N TYR A 49 6.58 9.95 26.92
CA TYR A 49 5.54 8.98 27.25
C TYR A 49 5.99 7.97 28.33
N GLU A 50 7.26 8.03 28.76
CA GLU A 50 7.75 7.17 29.84
C GLU A 50 6.96 7.40 31.14
N ASN A 51 6.54 6.31 31.78
CA ASN A 51 5.71 6.31 33.01
C ASN A 51 4.33 6.96 32.85
N LYS A 52 3.83 7.14 31.63
CA LYS A 52 2.47 7.63 31.40
C LYS A 52 1.44 6.58 31.86
N GLU A 53 0.48 6.99 32.69
CA GLU A 53 -0.57 6.10 33.17
C GLU A 53 -1.41 5.52 32.02
N GLY A 54 -1.65 4.21 32.05
CA GLY A 54 -2.37 3.48 31.01
C GLY A 54 -1.54 3.18 29.75
N LEU A 55 -0.22 3.39 29.80
CA LEU A 55 0.70 3.09 28.72
C LEU A 55 1.90 2.28 29.23
N THR A 56 2.13 1.13 28.60
CA THR A 56 3.30 0.28 28.81
C THR A 56 4.16 0.28 27.55
N ILE A 57 5.47 0.51 27.69
CA ILE A 57 6.43 0.41 26.59
C ILE A 57 7.21 -0.89 26.77
N HIS A 58 7.03 -1.82 25.82
CA HIS A 58 7.82 -3.02 25.69
C HIS A 58 8.91 -2.80 24.64
N TRP A 59 10.16 -2.72 25.10
CA TRP A 59 11.33 -2.62 24.24
C TRP A 59 11.69 -4.01 23.69
N GLY A 60 11.40 -4.26 22.43
CA GLY A 60 11.55 -5.58 21.79
C GLY A 60 11.49 -5.52 20.27
N ASP A 61 11.70 -6.66 19.62
CA ASP A 61 11.75 -6.80 18.16
C ASP A 61 10.66 -7.76 17.66
N LEU A 62 9.81 -7.29 16.76
CA LEU A 62 8.72 -8.08 16.17
C LEU A 62 9.18 -9.34 15.43
N THR A 63 10.47 -9.40 15.06
CA THR A 63 11.07 -10.59 14.45
C THR A 63 11.48 -11.64 15.47
N LYS A 64 11.29 -11.38 16.77
CA LYS A 64 11.54 -12.31 17.88
C LYS A 64 10.22 -12.82 18.42
N GLU A 65 10.05 -14.14 18.43
CA GLU A 65 8.81 -14.77 18.86
C GLU A 65 8.50 -14.49 20.34
N ASP A 66 9.51 -14.49 21.22
CA ASP A 66 9.33 -14.26 22.66
C ASP A 66 8.76 -12.85 22.95
N ASP A 67 9.32 -11.81 22.33
CA ASP A 67 8.86 -10.42 22.51
C ASP A 67 7.39 -10.27 22.07
N VAL A 68 7.04 -10.88 20.94
CA VAL A 68 5.66 -10.88 20.43
C VAL A 68 4.75 -11.68 21.35
N TYR A 69 5.18 -12.87 21.79
CA TYR A 69 4.39 -13.75 22.65
C TYR A 69 4.01 -13.07 23.97
N GLU A 70 4.96 -12.41 24.63
CA GLU A 70 4.71 -11.67 25.87
C GLU A 70 3.72 -10.52 25.67
N CYS A 71 3.83 -9.78 24.56
CA CYS A 71 2.91 -8.68 24.25
C CYS A 71 1.48 -9.19 23.96
N ILE A 72 1.34 -10.35 23.31
CA ILE A 72 0.03 -10.91 22.95
C ILE A 72 -0.75 -11.42 24.17
N LYS A 73 -0.09 -11.94 25.21
CA LYS A 73 -0.75 -12.43 26.45
C LYS A 73 -1.74 -11.42 27.03
N ASN A 74 -1.38 -10.14 26.93
CA ASN A 74 -2.15 -9.05 27.50
C ASN A 74 -2.88 -8.21 26.46
N ALA A 75 -3.06 -8.68 25.23
CA ALA A 75 -3.77 -7.95 24.18
C ALA A 75 -5.19 -8.51 23.97
N ASP A 76 -6.17 -7.62 23.84
CA ASP A 76 -7.50 -7.93 23.29
C ASP A 76 -7.58 -7.53 21.81
N ILE A 77 -6.93 -6.41 21.46
CA ILE A 77 -6.81 -5.90 20.09
C ILE A 77 -5.34 -5.68 19.77
N VAL A 78 -4.91 -6.15 18.60
CA VAL A 78 -3.60 -5.91 18.03
C VAL A 78 -3.73 -4.95 16.85
N LEU A 79 -3.20 -3.74 16.99
CA LEU A 79 -3.03 -2.76 15.94
C LEU A 79 -1.65 -2.93 15.32
N HIS A 80 -1.58 -3.71 14.23
CA HIS A 80 -0.33 -4.02 13.56
C HIS A 80 -0.01 -3.00 12.46
N VAL A 81 0.65 -1.90 12.86
CA VAL A 81 1.05 -0.78 11.99
C VAL A 81 2.52 -0.86 11.57
N ALA A 82 3.35 -1.61 12.31
CA ALA A 82 4.77 -1.74 12.00
C ALA A 82 5.01 -2.38 10.63
N ALA A 83 5.86 -1.76 9.82
CA ALA A 83 6.35 -2.33 8.57
C ALA A 83 7.70 -1.69 8.19
N LEU A 84 8.52 -2.42 7.44
CA LEU A 84 9.57 -1.85 6.62
C LEU A 84 8.93 -1.44 5.28
N VAL A 85 8.96 -0.14 4.97
CA VAL A 85 8.31 0.45 3.79
C VAL A 85 9.33 0.83 2.71
N SER A 86 8.85 1.04 1.49
CA SER A 86 9.67 1.58 0.40
C SER A 86 10.21 2.99 0.73
N PRO A 87 11.40 3.35 0.20
CA PRO A 87 12.24 2.57 -0.71
C PRO A 87 13.14 1.54 0.00
N VAL A 88 13.27 1.61 1.33
CA VAL A 88 14.19 0.73 2.09
C VAL A 88 13.82 -0.75 1.94
N ALA A 89 12.54 -1.07 1.89
CA ALA A 89 12.06 -2.43 1.65
C ALA A 89 12.54 -3.00 0.30
N ASP A 90 12.51 -2.18 -0.75
CA ASP A 90 12.93 -2.58 -2.10
C ASP A 90 14.45 -2.73 -2.19
N TYR A 91 15.19 -1.96 -1.41
CA TYR A 91 16.65 -2.04 -1.32
C TYR A 91 17.12 -3.18 -0.41
N LYS A 92 16.25 -3.65 0.49
CA LYS A 92 16.54 -4.75 1.43
C LYS A 92 15.41 -5.78 1.44
N PRO A 93 15.18 -6.50 0.32
CA PRO A 93 14.03 -7.40 0.19
C PRO A 93 13.95 -8.45 1.30
N LYS A 94 15.09 -9.09 1.64
CA LYS A 94 15.15 -10.11 2.71
C LYS A 94 14.75 -9.56 4.07
N LEU A 95 15.12 -8.32 4.36
CA LEU A 95 14.72 -7.66 5.61
C LEU A 95 13.24 -7.29 5.55
N ALA A 96 12.73 -6.82 4.41
CA ALA A 96 11.31 -6.51 4.23
C ALA A 96 10.44 -7.75 4.47
N MET A 97 10.79 -8.89 3.88
CA MET A 97 10.06 -10.14 4.10
C MET A 97 10.13 -10.58 5.56
N LYS A 98 11.33 -10.57 6.17
CA LYS A 98 11.50 -10.94 7.58
C LYS A 98 10.69 -10.06 8.54
N VAL A 99 10.64 -8.76 8.30
CA VAL A 99 9.89 -7.82 9.14
C VAL A 99 8.40 -7.92 8.85
N ASN A 100 7.98 -7.72 7.60
CA ASN A 100 6.57 -7.52 7.25
C ASN A 100 5.77 -8.82 7.32
N TYR A 101 6.27 -9.91 6.71
CA TYR A 101 5.62 -11.22 6.79
C TYR A 101 5.95 -11.91 8.11
N GLY A 102 7.22 -11.91 8.52
CA GLY A 102 7.65 -12.61 9.74
C GLY A 102 6.99 -12.08 11.01
N SER A 103 6.76 -10.76 11.13
CA SER A 103 6.03 -10.23 12.30
C SER A 103 4.56 -10.66 12.32
N MET A 104 3.87 -10.67 11.17
CA MET A 104 2.51 -11.20 11.06
C MET A 104 2.47 -12.67 11.48
N ARG A 105 3.42 -13.48 10.99
CA ARG A 105 3.54 -14.90 11.38
C ARG A 105 3.72 -15.05 12.89
N ASN A 106 4.60 -14.28 13.49
CA ASN A 106 4.85 -14.33 14.93
C ASN A 106 3.59 -13.94 15.74
N ILE A 107 2.84 -12.92 15.29
CA ILE A 107 1.57 -12.50 15.92
C ILE A 107 0.54 -13.63 15.86
N ILE A 108 0.29 -14.18 14.67
CA ILE A 108 -0.70 -15.28 14.49
C ILE A 108 -0.29 -16.50 15.30
N HIS A 109 1.00 -16.87 15.26
CA HIS A 109 1.53 -17.99 16.03
C HIS A 109 1.34 -17.79 17.53
N ALA A 110 1.68 -16.62 18.07
CA ALA A 110 1.51 -16.32 19.49
C ALA A 110 0.04 -16.38 19.94
N ILE A 111 -0.90 -15.87 19.13
CA ILE A 111 -2.34 -15.96 19.45
C ILE A 111 -2.80 -17.42 19.47
N LYS A 112 -2.35 -18.21 18.50
CA LYS A 112 -2.69 -19.63 18.38
C LYS A 112 -2.16 -20.45 19.56
N GLU A 113 -0.89 -20.28 19.90
CA GLU A 113 -0.25 -21.01 21.02
C GLU A 113 -0.87 -20.68 22.38
N GLN A 114 -1.48 -19.50 22.51
CA GLN A 114 -2.22 -19.11 23.71
C GLN A 114 -3.67 -19.60 23.70
N GLY A 115 -4.14 -20.24 22.63
CA GLY A 115 -5.52 -20.74 22.49
C GLY A 115 -6.56 -19.64 22.28
N ARG A 116 -6.17 -18.46 21.76
CA ARG A 116 -7.02 -17.25 21.76
C ARG A 116 -7.49 -16.82 20.36
N MET A 117 -7.54 -17.75 19.42
CA MET A 117 -7.93 -17.50 18.01
C MET A 117 -9.35 -16.95 17.84
N GLU A 118 -10.22 -17.21 18.80
CA GLU A 118 -11.62 -16.77 18.81
C GLU A 118 -11.84 -15.48 19.62
N GLU A 119 -10.79 -14.93 20.23
CA GLU A 119 -10.86 -13.81 21.18
C GLU A 119 -10.11 -12.57 20.70
N VAL A 120 -8.85 -12.74 20.27
CA VAL A 120 -7.98 -11.61 19.92
C VAL A 120 -8.36 -11.06 18.56
N LYS A 121 -8.51 -9.73 18.49
CA LYS A 121 -8.83 -9.00 17.26
C LYS A 121 -7.55 -8.46 16.62
N VAL A 122 -7.30 -8.79 15.36
CA VAL A 122 -6.09 -8.34 14.65
C VAL A 122 -6.47 -7.33 13.55
N VAL A 123 -5.96 -6.11 13.68
CA VAL A 123 -6.07 -5.07 12.67
C VAL A 123 -4.71 -4.94 11.99
N SER A 124 -4.61 -5.39 10.74
CA SER A 124 -3.38 -5.31 9.95
C SER A 124 -3.43 -4.14 8.98
N ILE A 125 -2.36 -3.37 8.92
CA ILE A 125 -2.19 -2.35 7.88
C ILE A 125 -1.54 -3.00 6.65
N GLY A 126 -2.31 -3.24 5.60
CA GLY A 126 -1.86 -3.67 4.27
C GLY A 126 -1.32 -2.51 3.42
N THR A 127 -1.29 -2.64 2.10
CA THR A 127 -0.89 -1.54 1.20
C THR A 127 -1.58 -1.58 -0.15
N ILE A 128 -1.85 -0.41 -0.74
CA ILE A 128 -2.29 -0.32 -2.14
C ILE A 128 -1.23 -0.83 -3.13
N ALA A 129 0.04 -0.88 -2.71
CA ALA A 129 1.11 -1.38 -3.57
C ALA A 129 0.91 -2.86 -3.98
N GLU A 130 0.07 -3.62 -3.25
CA GLU A 130 -0.33 -4.99 -3.57
C GLU A 130 -1.01 -5.09 -4.95
N THR A 131 -1.76 -4.06 -5.35
CA THR A 131 -2.37 -4.02 -6.69
C THR A 131 -1.42 -3.47 -7.76
N GLY A 132 -0.32 -2.81 -7.36
CA GLY A 132 0.65 -2.19 -8.28
C GLY A 132 0.04 -1.08 -9.13
N ASP A 133 0.58 -0.88 -10.33
CA ASP A 133 0.15 0.20 -11.24
C ASP A 133 -1.24 -0.01 -11.84
N ARG A 134 -2.01 1.08 -11.87
CA ARG A 134 -3.29 1.22 -12.55
C ARG A 134 -3.28 2.51 -13.37
N MET A 135 -2.37 2.59 -14.33
CA MET A 135 -2.32 3.75 -15.24
C MET A 135 -3.62 3.82 -16.08
N PRO A 136 -3.99 5.00 -16.63
CA PRO A 136 -5.12 5.09 -17.52
C PRO A 136 -5.07 4.07 -18.67
N PRO A 137 -6.20 3.47 -19.06
CA PRO A 137 -7.57 3.89 -18.69
C PRO A 137 -8.15 3.14 -17.46
N ILE A 138 -7.36 2.36 -16.72
CA ILE A 138 -7.83 1.50 -15.63
C ILE A 138 -7.53 2.06 -14.24
N HIS A 139 -7.47 3.39 -14.11
CA HIS A 139 -7.02 4.12 -12.91
C HIS A 139 -7.99 4.14 -11.73
N TRP A 140 -9.12 3.46 -11.85
CA TRP A 140 -10.05 3.18 -10.76
C TRP A 140 -9.98 1.71 -10.37
N GLY A 141 -9.99 1.43 -9.07
CA GLY A 141 -9.94 0.07 -8.56
C GLY A 141 -10.69 -0.12 -7.24
N ARG A 142 -10.82 -1.38 -6.82
CA ARG A 142 -11.48 -1.80 -5.57
C ARG A 142 -10.85 -3.06 -4.99
N ALA A 143 -11.18 -3.38 -3.74
CA ALA A 143 -10.91 -4.70 -3.18
C ALA A 143 -11.49 -5.78 -4.11
N GLY A 144 -10.76 -6.88 -4.27
CA GLY A 144 -11.07 -7.97 -5.19
C GLY A 144 -10.38 -7.85 -6.54
N ASP A 145 -9.89 -6.67 -6.92
CA ASP A 145 -9.11 -6.50 -8.15
C ASP A 145 -7.80 -7.30 -8.11
N PRO A 146 -7.21 -7.65 -9.28
CA PRO A 146 -6.05 -8.53 -9.33
C PRO A 146 -4.85 -7.99 -8.54
N ILE A 147 -4.31 -8.84 -7.65
CA ILE A 147 -3.01 -8.62 -7.02
C ILE A 147 -1.92 -8.68 -8.11
N LYS A 148 -1.21 -7.56 -8.28
CA LYS A 148 -0.20 -7.33 -9.32
C LYS A 148 0.82 -6.29 -8.85
N PRO A 149 1.65 -6.59 -7.84
CA PRO A 149 2.65 -5.66 -7.35
C PRO A 149 3.58 -5.22 -8.49
N SER A 150 4.05 -3.98 -8.46
CA SER A 150 5.03 -3.51 -9.44
C SER A 150 6.29 -4.39 -9.43
N ILE A 151 6.92 -4.56 -10.59
CA ILE A 151 8.17 -5.28 -10.73
C ILE A 151 9.23 -4.53 -9.90
N TYR A 152 9.95 -5.27 -9.05
CA TYR A 152 10.90 -4.78 -8.03
C TYR A 152 10.31 -4.07 -6.80
N ASP A 153 8.98 -4.08 -6.60
CA ASP A 153 8.33 -3.59 -5.38
C ASP A 153 8.25 -4.72 -4.33
N TYR A 154 9.35 -4.89 -3.57
CA TYR A 154 9.44 -5.92 -2.54
C TYR A 154 8.69 -5.54 -1.26
N TYR A 155 8.38 -4.26 -1.06
CA TYR A 155 7.41 -3.86 -0.05
C TYR A 155 6.06 -4.53 -0.31
N ALA A 156 5.50 -4.37 -1.51
CA ALA A 156 4.23 -4.98 -1.89
C ALA A 156 4.29 -6.50 -1.76
N VAL A 157 5.35 -7.16 -2.29
CA VAL A 157 5.51 -8.62 -2.19
C VAL A 157 5.45 -9.11 -0.73
N SER A 158 6.13 -8.43 0.18
CA SER A 158 6.11 -8.80 1.60
C SER A 158 4.74 -8.58 2.28
N LYS A 159 3.97 -7.58 1.83
CA LYS A 159 2.62 -7.29 2.33
C LYS A 159 1.56 -8.24 1.78
N ILE A 160 1.68 -8.65 0.52
CA ILE A 160 0.85 -9.70 -0.10
C ILE A 160 0.97 -11.00 0.69
N ALA A 161 2.21 -11.41 1.01
CA ALA A 161 2.44 -12.60 1.82
C ALA A 161 1.82 -12.49 3.22
N ALA A 162 1.98 -11.34 3.88
CA ALA A 162 1.42 -11.08 5.20
C ALA A 162 -0.12 -11.07 5.20
N GLU A 163 -0.75 -10.46 4.20
CA GLU A 163 -2.21 -10.41 4.08
C GLU A 163 -2.79 -11.81 3.83
N ARG A 164 -2.20 -12.58 2.92
CA ARG A 164 -2.59 -13.98 2.70
C ARG A 164 -2.54 -14.78 4.00
N LEU A 165 -1.44 -14.67 4.75
CA LEU A 165 -1.29 -15.37 6.03
C LEU A 165 -2.36 -14.98 7.04
N LEU A 166 -2.70 -13.69 7.14
CA LEU A 166 -3.75 -13.20 8.03
C LEU A 166 -5.12 -13.78 7.66
N ILE A 167 -5.53 -13.66 6.39
CA ILE A 167 -6.83 -14.13 5.90
C ILE A 167 -6.98 -15.64 6.14
N GLU A 168 -5.90 -16.39 5.86
CA GLU A 168 -5.90 -17.84 5.89
C GLU A 168 -5.57 -18.42 7.29
N SER A 169 -5.34 -17.56 8.29
CA SER A 169 -4.88 -17.92 9.65
C SER A 169 -5.87 -18.74 10.48
N GLY A 170 -7.16 -18.63 10.16
CA GLY A 170 -8.25 -19.17 10.96
C GLY A 170 -8.73 -18.26 12.09
N LEU A 171 -8.12 -17.08 12.30
CA LEU A 171 -8.61 -16.10 13.28
C LEU A 171 -10.07 -15.75 13.04
N LYS A 172 -10.85 -15.63 14.12
CA LYS A 172 -12.24 -15.17 14.03
C LYS A 172 -12.34 -13.70 13.68
N TYR A 173 -11.52 -12.86 14.33
CA TYR A 173 -11.57 -11.41 14.16
C TYR A 173 -10.26 -10.90 13.58
N TRP A 174 -10.28 -10.59 12.30
CA TRP A 174 -9.18 -9.92 11.61
C TRP A 174 -9.72 -8.89 10.63
N VAL A 175 -8.95 -7.87 10.31
CA VAL A 175 -9.19 -7.00 9.14
C VAL A 175 -7.85 -6.67 8.49
N SER A 176 -7.84 -6.61 7.16
CA SER A 176 -6.72 -6.05 6.38
C SER A 176 -7.12 -4.69 5.85
N LEU A 177 -6.43 -3.63 6.29
CA LEU A 177 -6.69 -2.26 5.86
C LEU A 177 -5.57 -1.83 4.90
N ARG A 178 -5.84 -1.88 3.60
CA ARG A 178 -4.87 -1.55 2.54
C ARG A 178 -4.62 -0.05 2.50
N GLN A 179 -3.49 0.35 3.08
CA GLN A 179 -3.10 1.74 3.22
C GLN A 179 -2.68 2.34 1.87
N THR A 180 -3.34 3.43 1.48
CA THR A 180 -2.91 4.28 0.35
C THR A 180 -1.72 5.17 0.73
N GLY A 181 -1.24 5.99 -0.22
CA GLY A 181 -0.23 7.01 0.03
C GLY A 181 -0.62 7.94 1.19
N ILE A 182 0.29 8.10 2.15
CA ILE A 182 0.06 8.90 3.35
C ILE A 182 0.58 10.32 3.17
N MET A 183 -0.31 11.30 3.24
CA MET A 183 0.01 12.72 3.27
C MET A 183 0.51 13.12 4.66
N GLY A 184 1.59 13.88 4.69
CA GLY A 184 2.10 14.50 5.90
C GLY A 184 3.56 14.93 5.78
N PRO A 185 4.17 15.35 6.89
CA PRO A 185 5.55 15.84 6.92
C PRO A 185 6.59 14.81 6.48
N ALA A 186 6.29 13.51 6.58
CA ALA A 186 7.20 12.45 6.12
C ALA A 186 7.27 12.44 4.58
N MET A 187 6.12 12.49 3.91
CA MET A 187 6.04 12.50 2.45
C MET A 187 6.69 13.76 1.86
N SER A 188 6.52 14.93 2.48
CA SER A 188 7.10 16.18 1.97
C SER A 188 8.63 16.23 2.03
N LYS A 189 9.25 15.35 2.82
CA LYS A 189 10.71 15.27 3.02
C LYS A 189 11.38 14.19 2.17
N ILE A 190 10.65 13.44 1.36
CA ILE A 190 11.21 12.39 0.50
C ILE A 190 12.25 13.00 -0.46
N LYS A 191 13.47 12.44 -0.42
CA LYS A 191 14.58 12.76 -1.31
C LYS A 191 15.25 11.44 -1.70
N ASP A 192 14.64 10.76 -2.66
CA ASP A 192 15.07 9.45 -3.14
C ASP A 192 14.61 9.25 -4.58
N ALA A 193 15.26 8.34 -5.32
CA ALA A 193 14.95 7.98 -6.70
C ALA A 193 13.49 7.56 -6.93
N ILE A 194 12.81 7.01 -5.92
CA ILE A 194 11.42 6.55 -6.02
C ILE A 194 10.46 7.65 -6.50
N MET A 195 10.77 8.93 -6.28
CA MET A 195 9.95 10.03 -6.79
C MET A 195 9.84 10.06 -8.32
N PHE A 196 10.81 9.47 -9.01
CA PHE A 196 10.86 9.38 -10.47
C PHE A 196 10.21 8.09 -11.00
N HIS A 197 9.93 7.12 -10.12
CA HIS A 197 9.12 5.95 -10.47
C HIS A 197 7.64 6.34 -10.54
N ASN A 198 7.20 7.29 -9.70
CA ASN A 198 5.84 7.82 -9.77
C ASN A 198 5.60 8.53 -11.11
N CYS A 199 4.70 7.99 -11.92
CA CYS A 199 4.47 8.44 -13.28
C CYS A 199 3.71 9.78 -13.30
N LEU A 200 3.94 10.62 -14.31
CA LEU A 200 3.29 11.94 -14.41
C LEU A 200 1.77 11.85 -14.61
N ASN A 201 1.29 10.80 -15.27
CA ASN A 201 -0.14 10.49 -15.42
C ASN A 201 -0.62 9.42 -14.42
N ASN A 202 0.08 9.24 -13.29
CA ASN A 202 -0.40 8.37 -12.21
C ASN A 202 -1.38 9.15 -11.31
N VAL A 203 -2.26 8.42 -10.64
CA VAL A 203 -3.22 8.96 -9.67
C VAL A 203 -3.14 8.23 -8.35
N LEU A 204 -3.48 8.93 -7.27
CA LEU A 204 -3.69 8.33 -5.96
C LEU A 204 -4.85 9.05 -5.27
N GLU A 205 -5.75 8.29 -4.66
CA GLU A 205 -6.58 8.79 -3.56
C GLU A 205 -5.76 8.65 -2.28
N TYR A 206 -5.20 9.76 -1.80
CA TYR A 206 -4.36 9.78 -0.61
C TYR A 206 -5.18 9.78 0.69
N VAL A 207 -4.52 9.66 1.84
CA VAL A 207 -5.10 9.93 3.17
C VAL A 207 -4.05 10.59 4.07
N SER A 208 -4.44 11.43 5.03
CA SER A 208 -3.46 12.04 5.94
C SER A 208 -2.99 11.07 7.03
N ASP A 209 -1.76 11.26 7.51
CA ASP A 209 -1.25 10.56 8.69
C ASP A 209 -2.16 10.74 9.93
N ARG A 210 -2.79 11.91 10.06
CA ARG A 210 -3.79 12.23 11.08
C ARG A 210 -5.06 11.42 10.95
N ASP A 211 -5.61 11.33 9.74
CA ASP A 211 -6.85 10.60 9.49
C ASP A 211 -6.61 9.08 9.60
N SER A 212 -5.47 8.56 9.15
CA SER A 212 -5.03 7.19 9.43
C SER A 212 -4.90 6.91 10.94
N GLY A 213 -4.38 7.88 11.72
CA GLY A 213 -4.37 7.78 13.18
C GLY A 213 -5.77 7.76 13.79
N ARG A 214 -6.65 8.66 13.33
CA ARG A 214 -8.05 8.75 13.79
C ARG A 214 -8.83 7.49 13.48
N MET A 215 -8.62 6.89 12.32
CA MET A 215 -9.23 5.63 11.90
C MET A 215 -9.04 4.54 12.96
N LEU A 216 -7.81 4.30 13.40
CA LEU A 216 -7.54 3.27 14.42
C LEU A 216 -8.00 3.70 15.82
N GLY A 217 -7.96 4.99 16.14
CA GLY A 217 -8.56 5.51 17.37
C GLY A 217 -10.06 5.26 17.43
N ASN A 218 -10.78 5.57 16.36
CA ASN A 218 -12.22 5.36 16.25
C ASN A 218 -12.58 3.89 16.26
N LEU A 219 -11.79 3.02 15.60
CA LEU A 219 -11.94 1.58 15.70
C LEU A 219 -11.94 1.11 17.16
N CYS A 220 -10.96 1.54 17.97
CA CYS A 220 -10.93 1.18 19.39
C CYS A 220 -12.12 1.74 20.17
N ARG A 221 -12.57 2.97 19.88
CA ARG A 221 -13.73 3.60 20.53
C ARG A 221 -15.02 2.86 20.24
N LEU A 222 -15.25 2.51 18.98
CA LEU A 222 -16.41 1.75 18.54
C LEU A 222 -16.37 0.32 19.10
N ASP A 223 -15.18 -0.28 19.21
CA ASP A 223 -15.03 -1.61 19.83
C ASP A 223 -15.39 -1.61 21.31
N TYR A 224 -14.79 -0.73 22.12
CA TYR A 224 -15.01 -0.76 23.58
C TYR A 224 -16.42 -0.28 23.97
N SER A 225 -17.09 0.51 23.12
CA SER A 225 -18.48 0.93 23.30
C SER A 225 -19.50 -0.13 22.85
N GLY A 226 -19.05 -1.13 22.07
CA GLY A 226 -19.92 -2.15 21.48
C GLY A 226 -20.70 -1.65 20.26
N GLU A 227 -20.28 -0.54 19.66
CA GLU A 227 -20.91 0.08 18.48
C GLU A 227 -20.29 -0.41 17.15
N LEU A 228 -19.10 -1.02 17.19
CA LEU A 228 -18.48 -1.60 15.99
C LEU A 228 -19.21 -2.89 15.58
N SER A 229 -19.80 -2.88 14.38
CA SER A 229 -20.53 -4.03 13.82
C SER A 229 -19.66 -5.29 13.72
N GLU A 230 -20.23 -6.46 14.02
CA GLU A 230 -19.58 -7.76 13.79
C GLU A 230 -19.22 -7.97 12.31
N GLY A 231 -20.02 -7.41 11.39
CA GLY A 231 -19.75 -7.46 9.94
C GLY A 231 -18.57 -6.60 9.48
N PHE A 232 -17.90 -5.88 10.39
CA PHE A 232 -16.62 -5.25 10.09
C PHE A 232 -15.48 -6.27 9.99
N TRP A 233 -15.52 -7.32 10.82
CA TRP A 233 -14.45 -8.29 10.95
C TRP A 233 -14.51 -9.39 9.89
N GLY A 234 -13.35 -9.87 9.46
CA GLY A 234 -13.19 -10.91 8.44
C GLY A 234 -13.12 -10.37 7.02
N HIS A 235 -12.73 -9.10 6.85
CA HIS A 235 -12.82 -8.37 5.59
C HIS A 235 -11.54 -7.60 5.24
N VAL A 236 -11.39 -7.30 3.95
CA VAL A 236 -10.37 -6.40 3.39
C VAL A 236 -10.99 -5.06 3.01
N TYR A 237 -10.35 -3.95 3.41
CA TYR A 237 -10.81 -2.59 3.09
C TYR A 237 -9.68 -1.74 2.54
N ASN A 238 -9.98 -0.87 1.57
CA ASN A 238 -9.06 0.18 1.14
C ASN A 238 -9.16 1.39 2.06
N ILE A 239 -8.01 1.89 2.53
CA ILE A 239 -7.94 3.17 3.24
C ILE A 239 -7.76 4.27 2.19
N GLY A 240 -8.74 5.16 2.07
CA GLY A 240 -8.68 6.34 1.22
C GLY A 240 -9.27 7.56 1.90
N GLY A 241 -8.77 8.74 1.57
CA GLY A 241 -9.22 10.04 2.11
C GLY A 241 -10.43 10.63 1.38
N GLY A 242 -11.01 9.91 0.42
CA GLY A 242 -12.14 10.36 -0.39
C GLY A 242 -11.76 11.36 -1.48
N GLU A 243 -12.77 11.91 -2.14
CA GLU A 243 -12.63 12.77 -3.32
C GLU A 243 -11.68 13.97 -3.10
N SER A 244 -11.72 14.60 -1.91
CA SER A 244 -10.83 15.74 -1.58
C SER A 244 -9.35 15.38 -1.45
N CYS A 245 -9.01 14.09 -1.50
CA CYS A 245 -7.65 13.57 -1.44
C CYS A 245 -7.21 12.93 -2.78
N ARG A 246 -8.01 13.03 -3.84
CA ARG A 246 -7.69 12.53 -5.18
C ARG A 246 -6.87 13.56 -5.96
N VAL A 247 -5.72 13.15 -6.49
CA VAL A 247 -4.91 14.02 -7.35
C VAL A 247 -4.06 13.18 -8.31
N ASP A 248 -3.83 13.69 -9.52
CA ASP A 248 -2.80 13.16 -10.41
C ASP A 248 -1.42 13.79 -10.10
N THR A 249 -0.34 13.05 -10.39
CA THR A 249 1.02 13.50 -10.09
C THR A 249 1.37 14.86 -10.73
N TYR A 250 0.91 15.10 -11.96
CA TYR A 250 1.20 16.34 -12.65
C TYR A 250 0.47 17.54 -12.03
N ALA A 251 -0.82 17.39 -11.67
CA ALA A 251 -1.55 18.41 -10.91
C ALA A 251 -0.91 18.68 -9.56
N MET A 252 -0.53 17.63 -8.82
CA MET A 252 0.18 17.79 -7.56
C MET A 252 1.46 18.62 -7.72
N TYR A 253 2.27 18.35 -8.75
CA TYR A 253 3.48 19.13 -9.02
C TYR A 253 3.19 20.59 -9.41
N LYS A 254 2.12 20.85 -10.19
CA LYS A 254 1.70 22.23 -10.49
C LYS A 254 1.41 23.00 -9.21
N GLU A 255 0.68 22.43 -8.27
CA GLU A 255 0.34 23.06 -6.99
C GLU A 255 1.59 23.30 -6.13
N LEU A 256 2.40 22.25 -5.90
CA LEU A 256 3.60 22.35 -5.06
C LEU A 256 4.60 23.40 -5.58
N TYR A 257 4.97 23.33 -6.86
CA TYR A 257 5.95 24.25 -7.43
C TYR A 257 5.35 25.64 -7.71
N GLY A 258 4.04 25.71 -7.99
CA GLY A 258 3.29 26.96 -8.06
C GLY A 258 3.35 27.75 -6.75
N ALA A 259 3.18 27.06 -5.63
CA ALA A 259 3.22 27.66 -4.29
C ALA A 259 4.58 28.32 -3.96
N ILE A 260 5.67 27.90 -4.59
CA ILE A 260 7.01 28.49 -4.44
C ILE A 260 7.43 29.42 -5.59
N GLY A 261 6.49 29.75 -6.50
CA GLY A 261 6.63 30.82 -7.49
C GLY A 261 6.85 30.40 -8.94
N PHE A 262 6.87 29.09 -9.25
CA PHE A 262 6.98 28.64 -10.64
C PHE A 262 5.64 28.73 -11.36
N LYS A 263 5.60 29.43 -12.50
CA LYS A 263 4.40 29.50 -13.36
C LYS A 263 4.35 28.41 -14.42
N ASN A 264 5.47 27.73 -14.65
CA ASN A 264 5.57 26.67 -15.64
C ASN A 264 6.58 25.62 -15.19
N LEU A 265 6.16 24.35 -15.24
CA LEU A 265 6.95 23.21 -14.78
C LEU A 265 8.19 22.91 -15.63
N LYS A 266 8.32 23.46 -16.85
CA LYS A 266 9.49 23.28 -17.72
C LYS A 266 10.80 23.71 -17.07
N TYR A 267 10.73 24.62 -16.10
CA TYR A 267 11.90 25.06 -15.35
C TYR A 267 12.34 24.05 -14.29
N VAL A 268 11.44 23.18 -13.84
CA VAL A 268 11.64 22.31 -12.67
C VAL A 268 11.84 20.86 -13.08
N ILE A 269 10.97 20.31 -13.93
CA ILE A 269 10.94 18.88 -14.27
C ILE A 269 11.22 18.63 -15.75
N ASN A 270 11.54 17.39 -16.09
CA ASN A 270 11.63 16.87 -17.44
C ASN A 270 10.91 15.52 -17.49
N PRO A 271 9.96 15.30 -18.41
CA PRO A 271 9.20 14.04 -18.46
C PRO A 271 10.08 12.81 -18.71
N LYS A 272 11.25 12.94 -19.36
CA LYS A 272 12.21 11.83 -19.55
C LYS A 272 12.87 11.34 -18.27
N TRP A 273 12.69 12.04 -17.15
CA TRP A 273 13.17 11.56 -15.85
C TRP A 273 12.17 10.61 -15.20
N TYR A 274 10.92 10.55 -15.65
CA TYR A 274 9.88 9.80 -14.98
C TYR A 274 9.57 8.50 -15.71
N ALA A 275 9.29 7.45 -14.95
CA ALA A 275 8.68 6.24 -15.48
C ALA A 275 7.30 6.55 -16.09
N THR A 276 6.83 5.66 -16.96
CA THR A 276 5.49 5.77 -17.57
C THR A 276 4.52 4.70 -17.08
N ARG A 277 5.01 3.71 -16.33
CA ARG A 277 4.26 2.62 -15.70
C ARG A 277 5.05 2.04 -14.51
N ASN A 278 4.57 0.95 -13.93
CA ASN A 278 5.25 0.18 -12.89
C ASN A 278 5.45 0.91 -11.54
N PHE A 279 4.50 1.78 -11.19
CA PHE A 279 4.39 2.38 -9.85
C PHE A 279 2.94 2.37 -9.40
N HIS A 280 2.69 2.03 -8.13
CA HIS A 280 1.33 1.89 -7.63
C HIS A 280 0.57 3.21 -7.59
N GLY A 281 -0.74 3.15 -7.84
CA GLY A 281 -1.61 4.32 -7.81
C GLY A 281 -2.97 4.00 -8.40
N THR A 282 -4.03 4.45 -7.72
CA THR A 282 -5.43 4.13 -7.99
C THR A 282 -6.34 5.17 -7.31
N TYR A 283 -7.48 5.48 -7.93
CA TYR A 283 -8.68 6.01 -7.24
C TYR A 283 -9.62 4.87 -6.83
N TYR A 284 -10.28 5.02 -5.69
CA TYR A 284 -11.09 3.94 -5.14
C TYR A 284 -12.55 4.03 -5.52
N LEU A 285 -13.11 2.89 -5.89
CA LEU A 285 -14.56 2.70 -6.00
C LEU A 285 -15.20 2.31 -4.66
N ASP A 286 -14.41 1.94 -3.65
CA ASP A 286 -14.89 1.29 -2.43
C ASP A 286 -14.25 1.79 -1.12
N SER A 287 -13.40 2.82 -1.14
CA SER A 287 -12.78 3.35 0.08
C SER A 287 -13.80 3.92 1.06
N ASP A 288 -14.99 4.30 0.57
CA ASP A 288 -16.11 4.80 1.38
C ASP A 288 -16.63 3.75 2.37
N LYS A 289 -16.52 2.46 2.05
CA LYS A 289 -16.95 1.37 2.96
C LYS A 289 -16.26 1.46 4.32
N LEU A 290 -14.95 1.77 4.34
CA LEU A 290 -14.21 1.90 5.60
C LEU A 290 -14.58 3.18 6.36
N GLU A 291 -14.86 4.26 5.63
CA GLU A 291 -15.32 5.52 6.21
C GLU A 291 -16.70 5.37 6.86
N GLU A 292 -17.60 4.59 6.27
CA GLU A 292 -18.91 4.26 6.84
C GLU A 292 -18.79 3.50 8.16
N HIS A 293 -17.75 2.67 8.32
CA HIS A 293 -17.50 1.97 9.58
C HIS A 293 -16.81 2.84 10.63
N LEU A 294 -15.82 3.64 10.24
CA LEU A 294 -14.85 4.23 11.18
C LEU A 294 -14.85 5.76 11.25
N HIS A 295 -15.54 6.45 10.35
CA HIS A 295 -15.78 7.91 10.36
C HIS A 295 -14.52 8.74 10.62
N PHE A 296 -13.48 8.55 9.81
CA PHE A 296 -12.14 9.04 10.10
C PHE A 296 -11.69 10.20 9.20
N ARG A 297 -12.29 10.37 8.03
CA ARG A 297 -11.88 11.39 7.05
C ARG A 297 -12.17 12.81 7.54
N ARG A 298 -11.22 13.71 7.32
CA ARG A 298 -11.35 15.17 7.59
C ARG A 298 -10.40 16.01 6.78
N ASP A 299 -9.19 15.53 6.52
CA ASP A 299 -8.19 16.27 5.78
C ASP A 299 -8.42 16.17 4.26
N SER A 300 -7.69 17.01 3.52
CA SER A 300 -7.66 17.02 2.05
C SER A 300 -6.22 17.16 1.57
N MET A 301 -6.00 17.16 0.25
CA MET A 301 -4.69 17.47 -0.34
C MET A 301 -4.08 18.78 0.17
N GLN A 302 -4.90 19.73 0.65
CA GLN A 302 -4.40 20.97 1.24
C GLN A 302 -3.43 20.72 2.40
N TYR A 303 -3.69 19.70 3.22
CA TYR A 303 -2.79 19.36 4.33
C TYR A 303 -1.38 18.99 3.84
N PHE A 304 -1.30 18.27 2.71
CA PHE A 304 -0.01 17.93 2.12
C PHE A 304 0.72 19.18 1.61
N TYR A 305 0.00 20.09 0.94
CA TYR A 305 0.58 21.33 0.44
C TYR A 305 1.09 22.23 1.58
N ASP A 306 0.35 22.33 2.67
CA ASP A 306 0.79 23.03 3.88
C ASP A 306 2.04 22.37 4.48
N SER A 307 2.02 21.03 4.62
CA SER A 307 3.17 20.25 5.12
C SER A 307 4.43 20.41 4.24
N TYR A 308 4.24 20.57 2.93
CA TYR A 308 5.33 20.87 2.00
C TYR A 308 5.90 22.26 2.23
N LEU A 309 5.06 23.29 2.31
CA LEU A 309 5.50 24.66 2.56
C LEU A 309 6.20 24.80 3.93
N ASP A 310 5.67 24.15 4.95
CA ASP A 310 6.29 24.10 6.27
C ASP A 310 7.67 23.43 6.24
N SER A 311 7.82 22.35 5.45
CA SER A 311 9.11 21.67 5.30
C SER A 311 10.19 22.53 4.63
N LEU A 312 9.78 23.49 3.79
CA LEU A 312 10.68 24.45 3.14
C LEU A 312 11.00 25.64 4.05
N GLY A 313 10.10 25.98 4.97
CA GLY A 313 10.25 27.10 5.90
C GLY A 313 10.60 28.41 5.16
N PRO A 314 11.67 29.14 5.57
CA PRO A 314 12.07 30.40 4.93
C PRO A 314 12.45 30.28 3.44
N VAL A 315 12.74 29.08 2.94
CA VAL A 315 13.08 28.88 1.52
C VAL A 315 11.88 29.17 0.62
N ALA A 316 10.65 28.88 1.05
CA ALA A 316 9.44 29.10 0.25
C ALA A 316 9.21 30.58 -0.11
N PRO A 317 9.17 31.55 0.84
CA PRO A 317 9.04 32.96 0.50
C PRO A 317 10.24 33.51 -0.30
N ILE A 318 11.46 33.03 -0.05
CA ILE A 318 12.65 33.41 -0.83
C ILE A 318 12.49 32.97 -2.29
N SER A 319 12.12 31.70 -2.52
CA SER A 319 11.87 31.16 -3.86
C SER A 319 10.81 31.96 -4.61
N ARG A 320 9.71 32.33 -3.93
CA ARG A 320 8.66 33.19 -4.52
C ARG A 320 9.18 34.55 -4.94
N LEU A 321 10.01 35.20 -4.13
CA LEU A 321 10.59 36.50 -4.46
C LEU A 321 11.53 36.40 -5.66
N VAL A 322 12.44 35.41 -5.66
CA VAL A 322 13.38 35.20 -6.77
C VAL A 322 12.64 34.89 -8.06
N CYS A 323 11.61 34.04 -8.03
CA CYS A 323 10.86 33.67 -9.24
C CYS A 323 10.09 34.83 -9.89
N LYS A 324 9.84 35.93 -9.16
CA LYS A 324 9.24 37.16 -9.72
C LYS A 324 10.23 38.00 -10.53
N LEU A 325 11.53 37.84 -10.31
CA LEU A 325 12.56 38.58 -11.03
C LEU A 325 12.74 38.04 -12.47
N PRO A 326 13.10 38.89 -13.45
CA PRO A 326 13.46 38.44 -14.79
C PRO A 326 14.53 37.35 -14.75
N GLY A 327 14.23 36.17 -15.34
CA GLY A 327 15.13 35.01 -15.32
C GLY A 327 15.18 34.21 -14.01
N GLY A 328 14.51 34.66 -12.95
CA GLY A 328 14.54 34.02 -11.63
C GLY A 328 14.01 32.59 -11.60
N GLN A 329 12.92 32.30 -12.33
CA GLN A 329 12.42 30.92 -12.48
C GLN A 329 13.45 29.99 -13.13
N LYS A 330 14.24 30.48 -14.11
CA LYS A 330 15.28 29.68 -14.76
C LYS A 330 16.44 29.40 -13.79
N LEU A 331 16.83 30.38 -12.97
CA LEU A 331 17.86 30.23 -11.94
C LEU A 331 17.43 29.20 -10.88
N MET A 332 16.28 29.40 -10.24
CA MET A 332 15.76 28.50 -9.21
C MET A 332 15.51 27.10 -9.78
N GLY A 333 14.93 27.03 -10.99
CA GLY A 333 14.73 25.78 -11.70
C GLY A 333 16.04 25.03 -11.95
N SER A 334 17.12 25.73 -12.35
CA SER A 334 18.43 25.10 -12.52
C SER A 334 18.98 24.50 -11.23
N ILE A 335 18.72 25.12 -10.07
CA ILE A 335 19.15 24.58 -8.77
C ILE A 335 18.35 23.30 -8.46
N MET A 336 17.03 23.34 -8.59
CA MET A 336 16.16 22.18 -8.35
C MET A 336 16.49 21.01 -9.29
N LYS A 337 16.69 21.30 -10.59
CA LYS A 337 17.09 20.29 -11.58
C LYS A 337 18.40 19.58 -11.21
N LYS A 338 19.38 20.28 -10.62
CA LYS A 338 20.61 19.64 -10.13
C LYS A 338 20.35 18.69 -8.98
N VAL A 339 19.47 19.05 -8.04
CA VAL A 339 19.05 18.17 -6.94
C VAL A 339 18.31 16.96 -7.49
N PHE A 340 17.34 17.15 -8.38
CA PHE A 340 16.57 16.05 -8.98
C PHE A 340 17.43 15.12 -9.81
N LEU A 341 18.32 15.64 -10.65
CA LEU A 341 19.25 14.81 -11.43
C LEU A 341 20.25 14.07 -10.55
N LYS A 342 20.61 14.60 -9.38
CA LYS A 342 21.44 13.87 -8.42
C LYS A 342 20.69 12.62 -7.95
N GLU A 343 19.45 12.78 -7.51
CA GLU A 343 18.62 11.65 -7.05
C GLU A 343 18.29 10.67 -8.19
N ALA A 344 17.93 11.17 -9.38
CA ALA A 344 17.64 10.35 -10.56
C ALA A 344 18.84 9.58 -11.12
N ARG A 345 20.07 9.88 -10.68
CA ARG A 345 21.31 9.18 -11.05
C ARG A 345 21.85 8.25 -9.96
N THR A 346 21.17 8.16 -8.82
CA THR A 346 21.49 7.17 -7.79
C THR A 346 21.25 5.75 -8.31
N GLU A 347 21.64 4.73 -7.52
CA GLU A 347 21.55 3.31 -7.90
C GLU A 347 20.18 2.87 -8.44
N HIS A 348 19.10 3.42 -7.86
CA HIS A 348 17.72 3.11 -8.25
C HIS A 348 17.07 4.19 -9.13
N GLY A 349 17.88 5.14 -9.60
CA GLY A 349 17.45 6.30 -10.37
C GLY A 349 17.14 6.00 -11.83
N THR A 350 16.02 6.53 -12.31
CA THR A 350 15.54 6.37 -13.69
C THR A 350 16.52 6.86 -14.75
N VAL A 351 17.24 7.97 -14.50
CA VAL A 351 18.24 8.50 -15.44
C VAL A 351 19.45 7.58 -15.51
N ARG A 352 19.88 7.02 -14.38
CA ARG A 352 20.98 6.04 -14.34
C ARG A 352 20.65 4.80 -15.17
N PHE A 353 19.40 4.34 -15.17
CA PHE A 353 19.00 3.16 -15.94
C PHE A 353 19.35 3.31 -17.42
N PHE A 354 19.19 4.51 -18.00
CA PHE A 354 19.59 4.78 -19.39
C PHE A 354 21.09 5.05 -19.53
N GLU A 355 21.71 5.81 -18.63
CA GLU A 355 23.16 6.09 -18.68
C GLU A 355 24.01 4.80 -18.59
N GLN A 356 23.48 3.75 -17.94
CA GLN A 356 24.15 2.46 -17.77
C GLN A 356 23.55 1.32 -18.62
N ASN A 357 22.61 1.61 -19.52
CA ASN A 357 21.92 0.62 -20.36
C ASN A 357 21.35 -0.57 -19.56
N MET A 358 20.64 -0.30 -18.47
CA MET A 358 20.00 -1.31 -17.62
C MET A 358 18.68 -1.79 -18.27
N GLU A 359 18.78 -2.61 -19.32
CA GLU A 359 17.65 -3.02 -20.17
C GLU A 359 16.45 -3.56 -19.38
N GLU A 360 16.68 -4.43 -18.39
CA GLU A 360 15.60 -5.00 -17.58
C GLU A 360 14.79 -3.92 -16.82
N LYS A 361 15.47 -2.90 -16.31
CA LYS A 361 14.82 -1.75 -15.66
C LYS A 361 14.12 -0.88 -16.70
N ILE A 362 14.75 -0.62 -17.84
CA ILE A 362 14.13 0.18 -18.91
C ILE A 362 12.82 -0.47 -19.37
N ASP A 363 12.82 -1.79 -19.55
CA ASP A 363 11.64 -2.54 -19.99
C ASP A 363 10.57 -2.56 -18.90
N ALA A 364 10.92 -2.71 -17.63
CA ALA A 364 9.93 -2.68 -16.54
C ALA A 364 9.21 -1.32 -16.43
N TYR A 365 9.92 -0.20 -16.57
CA TYR A 365 9.38 1.15 -16.31
C TYR A 365 8.86 1.90 -17.54
N TRP A 366 9.27 1.51 -18.76
CA TRP A 366 8.83 2.12 -20.03
C TRP A 366 8.35 1.11 -21.08
N GLY A 367 8.53 -0.20 -20.87
CA GLY A 367 8.28 -1.26 -21.84
C GLY A 367 9.36 -1.40 -22.91
N SER A 368 10.02 -0.29 -23.28
CA SER A 368 11.20 -0.30 -24.15
C SER A 368 11.95 1.03 -24.11
N LYS A 369 13.22 1.00 -24.56
CA LYS A 369 14.00 2.22 -24.81
C LYS A 369 13.34 3.13 -25.86
N ARG A 370 12.73 2.55 -26.90
CA ARG A 370 12.02 3.28 -27.96
C ARG A 370 10.84 4.08 -27.41
N ALA A 371 10.08 3.52 -26.47
CA ALA A 371 8.99 4.22 -25.80
C ALA A 371 9.51 5.44 -25.02
N TRP A 372 10.62 5.31 -24.31
CA TRP A 372 11.27 6.45 -23.64
C TRP A 372 11.83 7.50 -24.62
N GLU A 373 12.37 7.07 -25.76
CA GLU A 373 12.86 7.98 -26.81
C GLU A 373 11.72 8.84 -27.37
N ALA A 374 10.52 8.27 -27.51
CA ALA A 374 9.31 8.94 -27.98
C ALA A 374 8.72 9.95 -26.99
N ILE A 375 9.08 9.89 -25.70
CA ILE A 375 8.67 10.91 -24.72
C ILE A 375 9.23 12.28 -25.17
N PRO A 376 8.41 13.36 -25.15
CA PRO A 376 8.90 14.68 -25.52
C PRO A 376 9.99 15.16 -24.57
N SER A 377 10.86 16.04 -25.06
CA SER A 377 11.97 16.56 -24.24
C SER A 377 11.52 17.69 -23.28
N GLY A 378 10.35 18.27 -23.54
CA GLY A 378 9.75 19.33 -22.73
C GLY A 378 8.41 18.91 -22.14
N ILE A 379 8.18 19.25 -20.87
CA ILE A 379 6.92 18.95 -20.18
C ILE A 379 5.69 19.62 -20.81
N ASN A 380 5.85 20.75 -21.51
CA ASN A 380 4.74 21.43 -22.16
C ASN A 380 4.21 20.67 -23.41
N GLU A 381 5.00 19.74 -23.94
CA GLU A 381 4.65 18.89 -25.08
C GLU A 381 4.17 17.51 -24.62
N PHE A 382 4.24 17.22 -23.32
CA PHE A 382 3.81 15.96 -22.75
C PHE A 382 2.27 15.89 -22.74
N GLU A 383 1.73 14.79 -23.25
CA GLU A 383 0.29 14.56 -23.28
C GLU A 383 -0.20 14.14 -21.89
N HIS A 384 -1.01 15.01 -21.28
CA HIS A 384 -1.60 14.77 -19.98
C HIS A 384 -2.99 14.18 -20.14
N PHE A 385 -3.21 13.01 -19.54
CA PHE A 385 -4.55 12.44 -19.43
C PHE A 385 -5.46 13.39 -18.64
N GLN A 386 -6.74 13.49 -19.04
CA GLN A 386 -7.71 14.43 -18.45
C GLN A 386 -8.99 13.75 -17.96
N ASP A 387 -9.33 12.59 -18.51
CA ASP A 387 -10.62 11.91 -18.26
C ASP A 387 -10.56 11.05 -17.00
N TRP A 388 -10.19 11.69 -15.88
CA TRP A 388 -9.94 11.02 -14.60
C TRP A 388 -11.20 10.42 -13.99
N ASP A 389 -12.39 10.89 -14.35
CA ASP A 389 -13.66 10.36 -13.85
C ASP A 389 -14.12 9.09 -14.58
N ARG A 390 -13.47 8.74 -15.70
CA ARG A 390 -13.81 7.53 -16.44
C ARG A 390 -13.42 6.28 -15.65
N VAL A 391 -14.44 5.48 -15.34
CA VAL A 391 -14.28 4.18 -14.67
C VAL A 391 -14.33 3.05 -15.71
N ILE A 392 -13.35 2.15 -15.64
CA ILE A 392 -13.42 0.83 -16.26
C ILE A 392 -13.59 -0.19 -15.15
N TRP A 393 -14.73 -0.86 -15.12
CA TRP A 393 -15.03 -1.89 -14.14
C TRP A 393 -14.27 -3.18 -14.50
N ILE A 394 -13.36 -3.60 -13.62
CA ILE A 394 -12.72 -4.91 -13.68
C ILE A 394 -13.76 -5.97 -13.31
N ASP A 395 -13.94 -6.96 -14.19
CA ASP A 395 -14.80 -8.13 -13.96
C ASP A 395 -14.07 -9.10 -13.03
N HIS A 396 -14.70 -9.51 -11.93
CA HIS A 396 -14.09 -10.44 -10.99
C HIS A 396 -14.39 -11.92 -11.31
N GLY A 397 -15.25 -12.19 -12.29
CA GLY A 397 -15.63 -13.54 -12.72
C GLY A 397 -16.73 -14.19 -11.88
N TYR A 398 -17.44 -13.41 -11.05
CA TYR A 398 -18.60 -13.85 -10.27
C TYR A 398 -19.55 -12.67 -10.01
N ASP A 399 -20.78 -12.94 -9.56
CA ASP A 399 -21.76 -11.90 -9.23
C ASP A 399 -21.47 -11.26 -7.86
N GLU A 400 -20.84 -10.09 -7.88
CA GLU A 400 -20.53 -9.29 -6.68
C GLU A 400 -21.78 -8.70 -5.98
N ASN A 401 -22.95 -8.68 -6.64
CA ASN A 401 -24.18 -8.19 -6.01
C ASN A 401 -24.90 -9.28 -5.22
N LYS A 402 -24.46 -10.53 -5.34
CA LYS A 402 -25.01 -11.65 -4.60
C LYS A 402 -24.72 -11.47 -3.10
N PRO A 403 -25.72 -11.58 -2.21
CA PRO A 403 -25.48 -11.52 -0.77
C PRO A 403 -24.48 -12.58 -0.33
N GLU A 404 -23.60 -12.26 0.61
CA GLU A 404 -22.55 -13.19 1.06
C GLU A 404 -23.10 -14.56 1.49
N ARG A 405 -24.26 -14.57 2.16
CA ARG A 405 -24.97 -15.79 2.61
C ARG A 405 -25.45 -16.71 1.48
N GLU A 406 -25.42 -16.24 0.24
CA GLU A 406 -25.88 -16.97 -0.96
C GLU A 406 -24.72 -17.40 -1.88
N LEU A 407 -23.48 -16.98 -1.60
CA LEU A 407 -22.30 -17.43 -2.35
C LEU A 407 -22.20 -18.96 -2.26
N ASN A 408 -22.09 -19.63 -3.40
CA ASN A 408 -22.00 -21.09 -3.44
C ASN A 408 -20.78 -21.58 -4.24
N LEU A 409 -20.59 -22.90 -4.28
CA LEU A 409 -19.45 -23.52 -4.95
C LEU A 409 -19.36 -23.18 -6.45
N GLU A 410 -20.48 -23.02 -7.13
CA GLU A 410 -20.49 -22.74 -8.58
C GLU A 410 -20.01 -21.32 -8.88
N ASP A 411 -20.28 -20.36 -7.99
CA ASP A 411 -19.69 -19.01 -8.08
C ASP A 411 -18.16 -19.08 -8.00
N VAL A 412 -17.64 -19.83 -7.03
CA VAL A 412 -16.19 -19.98 -6.84
C VAL A 412 -15.54 -20.72 -8.02
N LYS A 413 -16.19 -21.77 -8.53
CA LYS A 413 -15.72 -22.48 -9.74
C LYS A 413 -15.71 -21.59 -10.97
N GLY A 414 -16.75 -20.77 -11.15
CA GLY A 414 -16.83 -19.78 -12.23
C GLY A 414 -15.67 -18.78 -12.17
N ALA A 415 -15.43 -18.19 -11.00
CA ALA A 415 -14.30 -17.27 -10.80
C ALA A 415 -12.94 -17.94 -11.01
N ALA A 416 -12.78 -19.19 -10.57
CA ALA A 416 -11.56 -19.97 -10.79
C ALA A 416 -11.31 -20.24 -12.28
N GLN A 417 -12.36 -20.60 -13.02
CA GLN A 417 -12.30 -20.79 -14.47
C GLN A 417 -11.96 -19.50 -15.21
N PHE A 418 -12.55 -18.37 -14.80
CA PHE A 418 -12.24 -17.06 -15.36
C PHE A 418 -10.78 -16.62 -15.10
N ARG A 419 -10.13 -17.16 -14.08
CA ARG A 419 -8.70 -16.98 -13.77
C ARG A 419 -7.79 -17.98 -14.49
N GLY A 420 -8.32 -18.71 -15.47
CA GLY A 420 -7.60 -19.73 -16.23
C GLY A 420 -7.31 -21.03 -15.48
N GLY A 421 -7.78 -21.16 -14.25
CA GLY A 421 -7.61 -22.36 -13.44
C GLY A 421 -8.91 -23.12 -13.25
N HIS A 422 -8.97 -23.92 -12.19
CA HIS A 422 -10.20 -24.58 -11.77
C HIS A 422 -10.21 -24.83 -10.26
N CYS A 423 -11.41 -24.90 -9.68
CA CYS A 423 -11.63 -25.36 -8.32
C CYS A 423 -12.05 -26.84 -8.36
N SER A 424 -11.27 -27.73 -7.74
CA SER A 424 -11.49 -29.18 -7.72
C SER A 424 -12.27 -29.68 -6.49
N SER A 425 -12.64 -28.78 -5.57
CA SER A 425 -13.57 -29.11 -4.48
C SER A 425 -14.95 -29.52 -5.01
N ASN A 426 -15.53 -30.56 -4.38
CA ASN A 426 -16.85 -31.09 -4.74
C ASN A 426 -18.00 -30.52 -3.89
N GLU A 427 -17.68 -29.95 -2.73
CA GLU A 427 -18.65 -29.42 -1.77
C GLU A 427 -18.16 -28.11 -1.15
N MET A 428 -19.11 -27.25 -0.82
CA MET A 428 -18.95 -26.02 -0.05
C MET A 428 -20.29 -25.70 0.58
N ASN A 429 -20.32 -25.34 1.87
CA ASN A 429 -21.52 -24.83 2.48
C ASN A 429 -21.85 -23.46 1.85
N THR A 430 -23.09 -23.26 1.42
CA THR A 430 -23.51 -21.95 0.88
C THR A 430 -23.34 -20.86 1.95
N GLY A 431 -22.70 -19.76 1.57
CA GLY A 431 -22.33 -18.68 2.48
C GLY A 431 -21.03 -18.90 3.26
N ASP A 432 -20.30 -19.99 3.03
CA ASP A 432 -18.98 -20.20 3.65
C ASP A 432 -17.87 -19.49 2.88
N TRP A 433 -17.38 -18.39 3.44
CA TRP A 433 -16.27 -17.61 2.88
C TRP A 433 -14.90 -18.01 3.43
N ARG A 434 -14.85 -18.88 4.45
CA ARG A 434 -13.63 -19.18 5.21
C ARG A 434 -13.11 -20.60 4.97
N GLY A 435 -13.99 -21.53 4.60
CA GLY A 435 -13.65 -22.91 4.27
C GLY A 435 -12.61 -22.99 3.15
N LYS A 436 -11.65 -23.90 3.30
CA LYS A 436 -10.59 -24.10 2.31
C LYS A 436 -11.13 -24.92 1.14
N LEU A 437 -10.91 -24.41 -0.06
CA LEU A 437 -11.19 -25.10 -1.30
C LEU A 437 -9.89 -25.38 -2.06
N LYS A 438 -9.91 -26.42 -2.90
CA LYS A 438 -8.75 -26.84 -3.68
C LYS A 438 -8.81 -26.23 -5.06
N PHE A 439 -7.72 -25.60 -5.47
CA PHE A 439 -7.58 -24.92 -6.76
C PHE A 439 -6.34 -25.42 -7.48
N THR A 440 -6.40 -25.37 -8.81
CA THR A 440 -5.24 -25.51 -9.69
C THR A 440 -5.21 -24.30 -10.62
N CYS A 441 -4.10 -23.58 -10.68
CA CYS A 441 -3.95 -22.44 -11.60
C CYS A 441 -3.67 -22.88 -13.04
N ALA A 442 -3.68 -21.94 -13.98
CA ALA A 442 -3.40 -22.19 -15.40
C ALA A 442 -2.02 -22.83 -15.68
N PHE A 443 -1.06 -22.69 -14.76
CA PHE A 443 0.27 -23.28 -14.86
C PHE A 443 0.38 -24.67 -14.19
N GLY A 444 -0.72 -25.21 -13.66
CA GLY A 444 -0.74 -26.54 -13.03
C GLY A 444 -0.32 -26.57 -11.55
N HIS A 445 -0.13 -25.42 -10.90
CA HIS A 445 0.13 -25.38 -9.47
C HIS A 445 -1.14 -25.60 -8.66
N ASP A 446 -1.13 -26.61 -7.79
CA ASP A 446 -2.19 -26.90 -6.83
C ASP A 446 -2.01 -26.08 -5.54
N PHE A 447 -3.12 -25.55 -5.01
CA PHE A 447 -3.13 -24.83 -3.75
C PHE A 447 -4.51 -24.87 -3.07
N GLU A 448 -4.52 -24.58 -1.78
CA GLU A 448 -5.75 -24.38 -1.00
C GLU A 448 -5.92 -22.90 -0.67
N ALA A 449 -7.16 -22.42 -0.71
CA ALA A 449 -7.50 -21.04 -0.37
C ALA A 449 -8.97 -20.94 0.06
N SER A 450 -9.31 -19.92 0.85
CA SER A 450 -10.70 -19.56 1.11
C SER A 450 -11.31 -18.71 -0.02
N PRO A 451 -12.65 -18.72 -0.20
CA PRO A 451 -13.32 -17.75 -1.07
C PRO A 451 -13.01 -16.30 -0.71
N ARG A 452 -12.89 -15.96 0.58
CA ARG A 452 -12.50 -14.62 1.04
C ARG A 452 -11.16 -14.18 0.46
N LEU A 453 -10.16 -15.06 0.46
CA LEU A 453 -8.86 -14.77 -0.12
C LEU A 453 -8.92 -14.60 -1.65
N VAL A 454 -9.62 -15.50 -2.35
CA VAL A 454 -9.61 -15.55 -3.83
C VAL A 454 -10.49 -14.47 -4.47
N LEU A 455 -11.65 -14.20 -3.87
CA LEU A 455 -12.67 -13.32 -4.42
C LEU A 455 -12.54 -11.91 -3.86
N GLU A 456 -12.70 -11.73 -2.55
CA GLU A 456 -12.70 -10.40 -1.93
C GLU A 456 -11.29 -9.78 -1.86
N ALA A 457 -10.26 -10.57 -1.56
CA ALA A 457 -8.91 -10.05 -1.49
C ALA A 457 -8.18 -10.05 -2.85
N GLY A 458 -8.73 -10.68 -3.88
CA GLY A 458 -8.15 -10.70 -5.24
C GLY A 458 -6.89 -11.56 -5.40
N HIS A 459 -6.54 -12.34 -4.38
CA HIS A 459 -5.39 -13.25 -4.44
C HIS A 459 -5.69 -14.45 -5.36
N TRP A 460 -4.65 -15.08 -5.89
CA TRP A 460 -4.82 -16.29 -6.70
C TRP A 460 -3.80 -17.37 -6.35
N CYS A 461 -2.94 -17.74 -7.30
CA CYS A 461 -1.93 -18.78 -7.11
C CYS A 461 -0.74 -18.26 -6.28
N PRO A 462 -0.45 -18.84 -5.11
CA PRO A 462 0.69 -18.43 -4.29
C PRO A 462 2.03 -18.75 -4.94
N VAL A 463 2.12 -19.81 -5.77
CA VAL A 463 3.38 -20.17 -6.46
C VAL A 463 3.72 -19.15 -7.52
N CYS A 464 2.77 -18.83 -8.42
CA CYS A 464 2.97 -17.81 -9.44
C CYS A 464 3.29 -16.44 -8.82
N GLU A 465 2.62 -16.09 -7.72
CA GLU A 465 2.90 -14.84 -7.04
C GLU A 465 4.27 -14.87 -6.36
N ARG A 466 4.72 -15.99 -5.79
CA ARG A 466 5.96 -16.05 -5.03
C ARG A 466 7.23 -16.08 -5.90
N GLU A 467 7.21 -16.82 -7.00
CA GLU A 467 8.44 -17.15 -7.73
C GLU A 467 8.97 -15.98 -8.59
N SER A 468 8.08 -15.31 -9.33
CA SER A 468 8.49 -14.29 -10.28
C SER A 468 7.37 -13.34 -10.69
N TRP A 469 7.74 -12.17 -11.21
CA TRP A 469 6.84 -11.33 -11.99
C TRP A 469 6.82 -11.84 -13.44
N ASN A 470 6.01 -12.89 -13.70
CA ASN A 470 5.84 -13.52 -15.02
C ASN A 470 4.58 -13.02 -15.77
N TYR A 471 4.29 -11.72 -15.64
CA TYR A 471 2.99 -11.14 -15.94
C TYR A 471 2.55 -11.28 -17.39
N ALA A 472 3.46 -11.18 -18.36
CA ALA A 472 3.13 -11.39 -19.76
C ALA A 472 2.64 -12.82 -20.03
N ALA A 473 3.27 -13.83 -19.42
CA ALA A 473 2.83 -15.22 -19.53
C ALA A 473 1.50 -15.44 -18.80
N ARG A 474 1.34 -14.87 -17.59
CA ARG A 474 0.09 -14.98 -16.82
C ARG A 474 -1.10 -14.37 -17.55
N ALA A 475 -0.96 -13.17 -18.11
CA ALA A 475 -2.04 -12.47 -18.81
C ALA A 475 -2.57 -13.22 -20.04
N LYS A 476 -1.79 -14.14 -20.64
CA LYS A 476 -2.25 -14.96 -21.77
C LYS A 476 -3.24 -16.06 -21.37
N VAL A 477 -3.19 -16.48 -20.12
CA VAL A 477 -3.93 -17.65 -19.63
C VAL A 477 -4.90 -17.34 -18.50
N ASP A 478 -4.73 -16.19 -17.83
CA ASP A 478 -5.57 -15.70 -16.73
C ASP A 478 -6.32 -14.43 -17.21
N PRO A 479 -7.53 -14.58 -17.80
CA PRO A 479 -8.35 -13.45 -18.25
C PRO A 479 -8.61 -12.39 -17.18
N PHE A 480 -8.80 -12.81 -15.93
CA PHE A 480 -8.96 -11.90 -14.81
C PHE A 480 -7.74 -10.98 -14.64
N PHE A 481 -6.54 -11.54 -14.62
CA PHE A 481 -5.29 -10.79 -14.53
C PHE A 481 -4.99 -9.96 -15.79
N ALA A 482 -5.37 -10.46 -16.97
CA ALA A 482 -5.16 -9.76 -18.25
C ALA A 482 -5.79 -8.37 -18.27
N GLN A 483 -6.92 -8.17 -17.58
CA GLN A 483 -7.61 -6.87 -17.47
C GLN A 483 -6.74 -5.75 -16.90
N VAL A 484 -5.71 -6.07 -16.10
CA VAL A 484 -4.82 -5.07 -15.48
C VAL A 484 -3.39 -5.09 -16.04
N TRP A 485 -3.12 -5.95 -17.02
CA TRP A 485 -1.83 -6.03 -17.70
C TRP A 485 -1.93 -5.58 -19.16
N THR A 486 -2.86 -6.15 -19.92
CA THR A 486 -3.01 -5.90 -21.36
C THR A 486 -3.27 -4.43 -21.70
N PRO A 487 -4.05 -3.64 -20.92
CA PRO A 487 -4.21 -2.21 -21.22
C PRO A 487 -2.93 -1.38 -21.04
N LEU A 488 -1.95 -1.89 -20.28
CA LEU A 488 -0.73 -1.16 -19.91
C LEU A 488 0.51 -1.61 -20.69
N ASN A 489 0.41 -2.73 -21.41
CA ASN A 489 1.53 -3.38 -22.08
C ASN A 489 1.19 -3.75 -23.52
N SER A 490 2.06 -3.38 -24.45
CA SER A 490 1.90 -3.72 -25.86
C SER A 490 2.24 -5.20 -26.12
N PRO A 491 1.51 -5.90 -27.02
CA PRO A 491 1.84 -7.28 -27.40
C PRO A 491 3.22 -7.44 -28.06
N GLU A 492 3.80 -6.34 -28.54
CA GLU A 492 5.14 -6.30 -29.15
C GLU A 492 6.27 -6.17 -28.12
N GLU A 493 5.95 -5.96 -26.83
CA GLU A 493 6.94 -5.91 -25.74
C GLU A 493 7.59 -7.29 -25.51
N PRO A 494 8.89 -7.33 -25.17
CA PRO A 494 9.55 -8.59 -24.89
C PRO A 494 8.93 -9.28 -23.68
N GLU A 495 8.59 -10.56 -23.83
CA GLU A 495 8.15 -11.38 -22.71
C GLU A 495 9.32 -11.61 -21.76
N ARG A 496 9.27 -10.92 -20.61
CA ARG A 496 10.25 -11.05 -19.55
C ARG A 496 9.63 -11.67 -18.31
N GLU A 497 10.42 -12.52 -17.67
CA GLU A 497 10.17 -13.03 -16.33
C GLU A 497 11.22 -12.44 -15.40
N TYR A 498 10.78 -11.79 -14.33
CA TYR A 498 11.67 -11.24 -13.31
C TYR A 498 11.57 -12.13 -12.07
N ARG A 499 12.61 -12.88 -11.74
CA ARG A 499 12.60 -13.75 -10.54
C ARG A 499 12.69 -12.90 -9.27
N LYS A 500 11.88 -13.25 -8.27
CA LYS A 500 11.91 -12.59 -6.95
C LYS A 500 13.11 -13.11 -6.15
N GLU A 501 13.81 -12.21 -5.47
CA GLU A 501 15.02 -12.53 -4.69
C GLU A 501 14.72 -13.16 -3.33
N VAL A 502 13.49 -13.00 -2.84
CA VAL A 502 13.04 -13.51 -1.54
C VAL A 502 11.55 -13.81 -1.61
N THR A 503 11.16 -14.76 -0.78
CA THR A 503 9.82 -15.27 -0.62
C THR A 503 9.48 -15.45 0.85
N GLU A 504 8.21 -15.64 1.15
CA GLU A 504 7.75 -15.98 2.49
C GLU A 504 8.19 -17.38 2.96
N LEU A 505 8.72 -18.22 2.08
CA LEU A 505 9.32 -19.51 2.47
C LEU A 505 10.72 -19.34 3.09
N ASP A 506 11.36 -18.20 2.89
CA ASP A 506 12.70 -17.91 3.42
C ASP A 506 12.68 -17.42 4.88
N VAL A 507 11.49 -17.16 5.42
CA VAL A 507 11.25 -16.59 6.75
C VAL A 507 10.51 -17.59 7.60
#